data_AF-A0A1G2L9P3-F1
#
_entry.id   AF-A0A1G2L9P3-F1
#
_cell.length_a   1.000
_cell.length_b   1.000
_cell.length_c   1.000
_cell.angle_alpha   90.00
_cell.angle_beta   90.00
_cell.angle_gamma   90.00
#
_symmetry.space_group_name_H-M   'P 1'
#
loop_
_entity.id
_entity.type
_entity.pdbx_description
1 polymer ?
#
loop_
_entity_poly.entity_id
_entity_poly.type
_entity_poly.pdbx_seq_one_letter_code
_entity_poly.pdbx_strand_id
1 'polypeptide(L)'
;MRYSFRGSMKFLLGWSIVFAVRLLPFRAPNVEPLLATLMPFAKRYGAGGAFAFGFLSILCFDLVTSGIGSWTWITASAYGFVGAGAYFFFRNRAASSGNFLLYSVLGTIAYDALTGLTIGPLFFGQPFAAALIGQVPFTILHLMGNMALAIAVSPAIWMWVAASERAGARNAQAFIVPVREALVP
;
A
#
# COMPACT_ATOMS: atom_id res chain seq x y z
N MET A 1 -9.88 -15.51 -6.18
CA MET A 1 -8.54 -15.28 -6.78
C MET A 1 -7.57 -16.28 -6.13
N ARG A 2 -7.08 -17.30 -6.84
CA ARG A 2 -6.10 -18.24 -6.29
C ARG A 2 -4.70 -17.64 -6.46
N TYR A 3 -4.10 -17.13 -5.38
CA TYR A 3 -2.70 -16.71 -5.42
C TYR A 3 -1.81 -17.93 -5.58
N SER A 4 -0.76 -17.82 -6.41
CA SER A 4 0.28 -18.83 -6.41
C SER A 4 1.00 -18.80 -5.06
N PHE A 5 1.49 -19.96 -4.60
CA PHE A 5 2.26 -20.06 -3.35
C PHE A 5 3.38 -19.00 -3.25
N ARG A 6 4.13 -18.80 -4.34
CA ARG A 6 5.16 -17.77 -4.45
C ARG A 6 4.61 -16.34 -4.31
N GLY A 7 3.41 -16.06 -4.81
CA GLY A 7 2.75 -14.76 -4.66
C GLY A 7 2.37 -14.50 -3.20
N SER A 8 1.78 -15.49 -2.52
CA SER A 8 1.47 -15.38 -1.09
C SER A 8 2.71 -15.16 -0.23
N MET A 9 3.82 -15.85 -0.52
CA MET A 9 5.09 -15.62 0.18
C MET A 9 5.61 -14.19 0.01
N LYS A 10 5.58 -13.63 -1.21
CA LYS A 10 5.98 -12.24 -1.43
C LYS A 10 5.06 -11.26 -0.70
N PHE A 11 3.76 -11.55 -0.67
CA PHE A 11 2.79 -10.74 0.07
C PHE A 11 3.13 -10.71 1.56
N LEU A 12 3.31 -11.89 2.18
CA LEU A 12 3.65 -12.01 3.60
C LEU A 12 5.01 -11.38 3.91
N LEU A 13 6.02 -11.57 3.05
CA LEU A 13 7.34 -10.97 3.24
C LEU A 13 7.28 -9.44 3.17
N GLY A 14 6.60 -8.87 2.18
CA GLY A 14 6.45 -7.42 2.08
C GLY A 14 5.69 -6.83 3.27
N TRP A 15 4.64 -7.52 3.73
CA TRP A 15 3.90 -7.12 4.92
C TRP A 15 4.77 -7.17 6.17
N SER A 16 5.54 -8.26 6.35
CA SER A 16 6.42 -8.45 7.49
C SER A 16 7.55 -7.43 7.53
N ILE A 17 8.12 -7.06 6.39
CA ILE A 17 9.15 -6.01 6.30
C ILE A 17 8.56 -4.66 6.70
N VAL A 18 7.40 -4.28 6.15
CA VAL A 18 6.73 -3.03 6.55
C VAL A 18 6.45 -3.05 8.04
N PHE A 19 5.89 -4.13 8.56
CA PHE A 19 5.60 -4.30 9.98
C PHE A 19 6.86 -4.14 10.85
N ALA A 20 7.96 -4.82 10.51
CA ALA A 20 9.23 -4.73 11.23
C ALA A 20 9.82 -3.31 11.19
N VAL A 21 9.77 -2.62 10.05
CA VAL A 21 10.24 -1.22 9.94
C VAL A 21 9.42 -0.30 10.82
N ARG A 22 8.10 -0.55 10.95
CA ARG A 22 7.23 0.26 11.82
C ARG A 22 7.56 0.08 13.30
N LEU A 23 8.10 -1.08 13.70
CA LEU A 23 8.55 -1.35 15.07
C LEU A 23 9.89 -0.69 15.43
N LEU A 24 10.62 -0.11 14.46
CA LEU A 24 11.87 0.57 14.77
C LEU A 24 11.65 1.81 15.65
N PRO A 25 12.43 1.97 16.74
CA PRO A 25 12.38 3.18 17.55
C PRO A 25 12.94 4.38 16.76
N PHE A 26 12.50 5.59 17.11
CA PHE A 26 12.99 6.87 16.54
C PHE A 26 12.77 7.10 15.04
N ARG A 27 11.72 6.49 14.47
CA ARG A 27 11.26 6.84 13.12
C ARG A 27 10.47 8.15 13.11
N ALA A 28 10.63 8.95 12.05
CA ALA A 28 9.77 10.10 11.83
C ALA A 28 8.30 9.63 11.70
N PRO A 29 7.33 10.29 12.36
CA PRO A 29 5.93 9.91 12.28
C PRO A 29 5.47 9.82 10.82
N ASN A 30 4.88 8.69 10.45
CA ASN A 30 4.29 8.43 9.13
C ASN A 30 5.26 8.54 7.93
N VAL A 31 6.57 8.50 8.17
CA VAL A 31 7.58 8.25 7.13
C VAL A 31 7.93 6.77 7.19
N GLU A 32 7.12 5.95 6.52
CA GLU A 32 7.23 4.49 6.56
C GLU A 32 6.90 3.86 5.20
N PRO A 33 7.46 2.67 4.90
CA PRO A 33 7.30 2.04 3.58
C PRO A 33 5.90 1.45 3.31
N LEU A 34 4.90 1.77 4.15
CA LEU A 34 3.57 1.19 4.08
C LEU A 34 2.87 1.56 2.77
N LEU A 35 2.70 2.86 2.46
CA LEU A 35 2.04 3.27 1.22
C LEU A 35 2.86 2.88 -0.02
N ALA A 36 4.19 3.00 0.07
CA ALA A 36 5.11 2.64 -0.99
C ALA A 36 5.06 1.15 -1.36
N THR A 37 4.81 0.27 -0.38
CA THR A 37 4.63 -1.18 -0.61
C THR A 37 3.20 -1.51 -1.03
N LEU A 38 2.22 -0.87 -0.39
CA LEU A 38 0.80 -1.06 -0.60
C LEU A 38 0.38 -0.78 -2.05
N MET A 39 0.94 0.24 -2.71
CA MET A 39 0.57 0.58 -4.10
C MET A 39 0.90 -0.53 -5.13
N PRO A 40 2.16 -1.02 -5.25
CA PRO A 40 2.47 -2.19 -6.08
C PRO A 40 1.65 -3.43 -5.71
N PHE A 41 1.45 -3.65 -4.41
CA PHE A 41 0.70 -4.80 -3.91
C PHE A 41 -0.77 -4.71 -4.30
N ALA A 42 -1.36 -3.52 -4.24
CA ALA A 42 -2.75 -3.31 -4.62
C ALA A 42 -2.97 -3.68 -6.09
N LYS A 43 -2.06 -3.24 -6.97
CA LYS A 43 -2.12 -3.64 -8.38
C LYS A 43 -2.00 -5.16 -8.57
N ARG A 44 -1.10 -5.81 -7.83
CA ARG A 44 -0.80 -7.24 -7.98
C ARG A 44 -1.84 -8.17 -7.36
N TYR A 45 -2.34 -7.82 -6.19
CA TYR A 45 -3.15 -8.68 -5.32
C TYR A 45 -4.59 -8.18 -5.17
N GLY A 46 -5.01 -7.17 -5.93
CA GLY A 46 -6.39 -6.72 -5.96
C GLY A 46 -6.82 -5.92 -4.73
N ALA A 47 -8.04 -5.40 -4.77
CA ALA A 47 -8.61 -4.57 -3.69
C ALA A 47 -8.61 -5.27 -2.33
N GLY A 48 -9.05 -6.54 -2.28
CA GLY A 48 -9.12 -7.30 -1.03
C GLY A 48 -7.74 -7.54 -0.40
N GLY A 49 -6.73 -7.90 -1.22
CA GLY A 49 -5.36 -8.05 -0.74
C GLY A 49 -4.76 -6.72 -0.28
N ALA A 50 -5.03 -5.64 -0.99
CA ALA A 50 -4.59 -4.30 -0.63
C ALA A 50 -5.23 -3.81 0.68
N PHE A 51 -6.54 -4.05 0.84
CA PHE A 51 -7.28 -3.73 2.05
C PHE A 51 -6.69 -4.47 3.24
N ALA A 52 -6.55 -5.79 3.14
CA ALA A 52 -5.98 -6.61 4.19
C ALA A 52 -4.55 -6.16 4.54
N PHE A 53 -3.72 -5.82 3.54
CA PHE A 53 -2.37 -5.32 3.75
C PHE A 53 -2.37 -4.05 4.62
N GLY A 54 -3.12 -3.02 4.22
CA GLY A 54 -3.19 -1.75 4.95
C GLY A 54 -3.80 -1.94 6.34
N PHE A 55 -4.93 -2.63 6.41
CA PHE A 55 -5.67 -2.87 7.65
C PHE A 55 -4.84 -3.64 8.69
N LEU A 56 -4.29 -4.80 8.31
CA LEU A 56 -3.50 -5.62 9.24
C LEU A 56 -2.19 -4.94 9.63
N SER A 57 -1.60 -4.14 8.74
CA SER A 57 -0.38 -3.38 9.09
C SER A 57 -0.61 -2.42 10.26
N ILE A 58 -1.79 -1.80 10.34
CA ILE A 58 -2.15 -0.92 11.45
C ILE A 58 -2.61 -1.72 12.66
N LEU A 59 -3.58 -2.62 12.47
CA LEU A 59 -4.17 -3.40 13.56
C LEU A 59 -3.11 -4.18 14.35
N CYS A 60 -2.21 -4.88 13.67
CA CYS A 60 -1.17 -5.65 14.34
C CYS A 60 -0.11 -4.73 14.99
N PHE A 61 0.14 -3.55 14.42
CA PHE A 61 1.12 -2.63 14.97
C PHE A 61 0.63 -2.06 16.30
N ASP A 62 -0.62 -1.59 16.33
CA ASP A 62 -1.26 -1.09 17.53
C ASP A 62 -1.37 -2.20 18.60
N LEU A 63 -1.75 -3.42 18.20
CA LEU A 63 -1.81 -4.58 19.09
C LEU A 63 -0.49 -4.83 19.84
N VAL A 64 0.65 -4.65 19.16
CA VAL A 64 1.98 -4.90 19.74
C VAL A 64 2.54 -3.70 20.50
N THR A 65 2.06 -2.49 20.23
CA THR A 65 2.66 -1.25 20.76
C THR A 65 1.78 -0.55 21.79
N SER A 66 0.63 -0.04 21.39
CA SER A 66 -0.25 0.80 22.22
C SER A 66 -1.49 0.06 22.76
N GLY A 67 -1.75 -1.16 22.31
CA GLY A 67 -3.02 -1.86 22.49
C GLY A 67 -4.09 -1.43 21.48
N ILE A 68 -5.19 -2.17 21.44
CA ILE A 68 -6.32 -1.92 20.53
C ILE A 68 -7.31 -0.95 21.17
N GLY A 69 -7.64 0.13 20.45
CA GLY A 69 -8.68 1.09 20.83
C GLY A 69 -9.61 1.47 19.68
N SER A 70 -10.54 2.41 19.93
CA SER A 70 -11.41 2.96 18.89
C SER A 70 -10.61 3.56 17.72
N TRP A 71 -9.51 4.23 18.05
CA TRP A 71 -8.60 4.81 17.05
C TRP A 71 -8.00 3.75 16.12
N THR A 72 -7.62 2.58 16.63
CA THR A 72 -7.09 1.47 15.83
C THR A 72 -8.06 1.05 14.73
N TRP A 73 -9.35 0.93 15.04
CA TRP A 73 -10.35 0.54 14.05
C TRP A 73 -10.53 1.61 12.97
N ILE A 74 -10.47 2.87 13.35
CA ILE A 74 -10.58 4.01 12.43
C ILE A 74 -9.39 4.04 11.47
N THR A 75 -8.17 4.02 11.99
CA THR A 75 -6.94 4.13 11.19
C THR A 75 -6.68 2.87 10.36
N ALA A 76 -6.93 1.67 10.92
CA ALA A 76 -6.80 0.42 10.17
C ALA A 76 -7.79 0.37 9.01
N SER A 77 -9.04 0.77 9.23
CA SER A 77 -10.05 0.83 8.17
C SER A 77 -9.68 1.88 7.12
N ALA A 78 -9.27 3.08 7.53
CA ALA A 78 -8.84 4.13 6.63
C ALA A 78 -7.68 3.68 5.73
N TYR A 79 -6.64 3.06 6.29
CA TYR A 79 -5.54 2.51 5.50
C TYR A 79 -5.95 1.33 4.63
N GLY A 80 -6.86 0.47 5.11
CA GLY A 80 -7.45 -0.59 4.31
C GLY A 80 -8.16 -0.02 3.07
N PHE A 81 -8.96 1.02 3.23
CA PHE A 81 -9.67 1.67 2.12
C PHE A 81 -8.73 2.45 1.20
N VAL A 82 -7.66 3.07 1.71
CA VAL A 82 -6.59 3.61 0.86
C VAL A 82 -5.96 2.48 0.04
N GLY A 83 -5.72 1.31 0.63
CA GLY A 83 -5.31 0.10 -0.08
C GLY A 83 -6.25 -0.28 -1.22
N ALA A 84 -7.54 -0.43 -0.92
CA ALA A 84 -8.55 -0.76 -1.91
C ALA A 84 -8.63 0.30 -3.03
N GLY A 85 -8.57 1.59 -2.67
CA GLY A 85 -8.54 2.71 -3.60
C GLY A 85 -7.34 2.65 -4.55
N ALA A 86 -6.18 2.24 -4.06
CA ALA A 86 -4.96 2.08 -4.85
C ALA A 86 -5.20 1.05 -5.97
N TYR A 87 -5.86 -0.07 -5.67
CA TYR A 87 -6.19 -1.04 -6.70
C TYR A 87 -7.05 -0.43 -7.81
N PHE A 88 -8.12 0.29 -7.45
CA PHE A 88 -8.98 0.94 -8.45
C PHE A 88 -8.26 2.01 -9.27
N PHE A 89 -7.27 2.67 -8.66
CA PHE A 89 -6.41 3.61 -9.37
C PHE A 89 -5.47 2.89 -10.35
N PHE A 90 -4.80 1.82 -9.93
CA PHE A 90 -3.74 1.14 -10.70
C PHE A 90 -4.23 0.05 -11.65
N ARG A 91 -5.46 -0.47 -11.50
CA ARG A 91 -5.98 -1.56 -12.34
C ARG A 91 -5.92 -1.26 -13.84
N ASN A 92 -6.11 0.01 -14.21
CA ASN A 92 -6.09 0.48 -15.60
C ASN A 92 -4.95 1.47 -15.89
N ARG A 93 -3.97 1.59 -14.98
CA ARG A 93 -2.84 2.54 -15.11
C ARG A 93 -1.52 1.81 -15.00
N ALA A 94 -0.49 2.23 -15.73
CA ALA A 94 0.85 1.65 -15.62
C ALA A 94 1.40 1.77 -14.19
N ALA A 95 2.15 0.76 -13.74
CA ALA A 95 2.89 0.81 -12.48
C ALA A 95 4.23 1.53 -12.72
N SER A 96 4.16 2.84 -12.87
CA SER A 96 5.29 3.73 -13.13
C SER A 96 5.52 4.66 -11.95
N SER A 97 6.74 5.19 -11.80
CA SER A 97 7.08 6.14 -10.74
C SER A 97 6.13 7.35 -10.70
N GLY A 98 5.73 7.87 -11.86
CA GLY A 98 4.78 8.98 -11.94
C GLY A 98 3.38 8.63 -11.40
N ASN A 99 2.86 7.44 -11.71
CA ASN A 99 1.57 7.01 -11.17
C ASN A 99 1.66 6.64 -9.68
N PHE A 100 2.78 6.09 -9.23
CA PHE A 100 3.04 5.88 -7.80
C PHE A 100 3.12 7.19 -7.04
N LEU A 101 3.83 8.18 -7.57
CA LEU A 101 3.87 9.52 -7.01
C LEU A 101 2.47 10.14 -6.93
N LEU A 102 1.72 10.13 -8.04
CA LEU A 102 0.37 10.69 -8.08
C LEU A 102 -0.55 10.03 -7.05
N TYR A 103 -0.56 8.70 -6.97
CA TYR A 103 -1.38 8.01 -5.98
C TYR A 103 -0.89 8.25 -4.55
N SER A 104 0.43 8.37 -4.32
CA SER A 104 0.95 8.68 -2.98
C SER A 104 0.41 10.01 -2.46
N VAL A 105 0.29 11.03 -3.33
CA VAL A 105 -0.33 12.32 -2.98
C VAL A 105 -1.81 12.16 -2.68
N LEU A 106 -2.56 11.53 -3.59
CA LEU A 106 -4.01 11.35 -3.43
C LEU A 106 -4.36 10.53 -2.19
N GLY A 107 -3.67 9.41 -1.98
CA GLY A 107 -3.87 8.53 -0.83
C GLY A 107 -3.53 9.19 0.50
N THR A 108 -2.43 9.94 0.55
CA THR A 108 -2.03 10.69 1.76
C THR A 108 -3.06 11.75 2.12
N ILE A 109 -3.46 12.59 1.16
CA ILE A 109 -4.46 13.64 1.39
C ILE A 109 -5.80 13.02 1.82
N ALA A 110 -6.24 11.95 1.15
CA ALA A 110 -7.49 11.28 1.49
C ALA A 110 -7.46 10.69 2.91
N TYR A 111 -6.36 10.04 3.28
CA TYR A 111 -6.18 9.49 4.63
C TYR A 111 -6.19 10.60 5.68
N ASP A 112 -5.35 11.62 5.51
CA ASP A 112 -5.18 12.71 6.46
C ASP A 112 -6.43 13.57 6.60
N ALA A 113 -7.15 13.84 5.50
CA ALA A 113 -8.41 14.54 5.56
C ALA A 113 -9.45 13.73 6.35
N LEU A 114 -9.55 12.43 6.08
CA LEU A 114 -10.46 11.55 6.82
C LEU A 114 -10.09 11.50 8.30
N THR A 115 -8.87 11.11 8.65
CA THR A 115 -8.51 10.89 10.06
C THR A 115 -8.32 12.18 10.84
N GLY A 116 -7.69 13.18 10.22
CA GLY A 116 -7.27 14.42 10.89
C GLY A 116 -8.32 15.53 10.88
N LEU A 117 -9.02 15.72 9.77
CA LEU A 117 -9.98 16.82 9.62
C LEU A 117 -11.43 16.42 9.91
N THR A 118 -11.76 15.13 9.97
CA THR A 118 -13.14 14.68 10.27
C THR A 118 -13.27 14.05 11.65
N ILE A 119 -12.42 13.09 12.02
CA ILE A 119 -12.68 12.28 13.22
C ILE A 119 -12.63 13.12 14.50
N GLY A 120 -11.62 13.96 14.68
CA GLY A 120 -11.50 14.89 15.81
C GLY A 120 -12.71 15.83 15.93
N PRO A 121 -13.01 16.63 14.89
CA PRO A 121 -14.13 17.54 14.92
C PRO A 121 -15.51 16.88 15.07
N LEU A 122 -15.76 15.77 14.39
CA LEU A 122 -17.08 15.13 14.39
C LEU A 122 -17.36 14.31 15.66
N PHE A 123 -16.35 13.62 16.21
CA PHE A 123 -16.56 12.67 17.31
C PHE A 123 -16.03 13.16 18.65
N PHE A 124 -15.14 14.16 18.68
CA PHE A 124 -14.49 14.63 19.90
C PHE A 124 -14.68 16.14 20.13
N GLY A 125 -15.49 16.82 19.31
CA GLY A 125 -15.81 18.24 19.47
C GLY A 125 -14.60 19.16 19.28
N GLN A 126 -13.52 18.68 18.65
CA GLN A 126 -12.35 19.50 18.36
C GLN A 126 -12.73 20.64 17.42
N PRO A 127 -12.38 21.91 17.73
CA PRO A 127 -12.60 23.01 16.79
C PRO A 127 -11.91 22.73 15.45
N PHE A 128 -12.65 22.85 14.35
CA PHE A 128 -12.12 22.57 13.01
C PHE A 128 -10.86 23.38 12.69
N ALA A 129 -10.82 24.66 13.09
CA ALA A 129 -9.65 25.50 12.92
C ALA A 129 -8.40 24.94 13.63
N ALA A 130 -8.57 24.40 14.84
CA ALA A 130 -7.48 23.78 15.57
C ALA A 130 -7.01 22.47 14.91
N ALA A 131 -7.95 21.65 14.42
CA ALA A 131 -7.64 20.45 13.64
C ALA A 131 -6.86 20.80 12.38
N LEU A 132 -7.31 21.82 11.63
CA LEU A 132 -6.67 22.27 10.39
C LEU A 132 -5.24 22.77 10.63
N ILE A 133 -5.02 23.60 11.65
CA ILE A 133 -3.69 24.14 11.98
C ILE A 133 -2.71 23.02 12.31
N GLY A 134 -3.13 22.02 13.08
CA GLY A 134 -2.28 20.86 13.40
C GLY A 134 -2.07 19.92 12.21
N GLN A 135 -3.10 19.77 11.36
CA GLN A 135 -3.08 18.81 10.26
C GLN A 135 -2.18 19.25 9.11
N VAL A 136 -2.12 20.54 8.77
CA VAL A 136 -1.30 21.03 7.65
C VAL A 136 0.18 20.63 7.77
N PRO A 137 0.91 20.93 8.86
CA PRO A 137 2.32 20.54 8.98
C PRO A 137 2.49 19.02 9.02
N PHE A 138 1.56 18.29 9.64
CA PHE A 138 1.56 16.83 9.64
C PHE A 138 1.45 16.26 8.23
N THR A 139 0.50 16.77 7.42
CA THR A 139 0.29 16.30 6.04
C THR A 139 1.47 16.64 5.14
N ILE A 140 2.13 17.78 5.35
CA ILE A 140 3.35 18.11 4.59
C ILE A 140 4.44 17.05 4.87
N LEU A 141 4.69 16.71 6.13
CA LEU A 141 5.68 15.69 6.49
C LEU A 141 5.30 14.31 5.93
N HIS A 142 4.02 13.94 6.04
CA HIS A 142 3.50 12.68 5.54
C HIS A 142 3.63 12.58 4.00
N LEU A 143 3.29 13.66 3.28
CA LEU A 143 3.46 13.77 1.83
C LEU A 143 4.93 13.63 1.43
N MET A 144 5.83 14.37 2.06
CA MET A 144 7.27 14.30 1.73
C MET A 144 7.81 12.87 1.87
N GLY A 145 7.49 12.18 2.97
CA GLY A 145 7.88 10.79 3.19
C GLY A 145 7.28 9.84 2.14
N ASN A 146 5.97 9.91 1.93
CA ASN A 146 5.28 9.03 1.00
C ASN A 146 5.70 9.26 -0.45
N MET A 147 5.88 10.51 -0.88
CA MET A 147 6.34 10.84 -2.24
C MET A 147 7.76 10.34 -2.49
N ALA A 148 8.68 10.55 -1.54
CA ALA A 148 10.06 10.08 -1.66
C ALA A 148 10.12 8.55 -1.79
N LEU A 149 9.43 7.83 -0.90
CA LEU A 149 9.38 6.37 -0.95
C LEU A 149 8.59 5.84 -2.17
N ALA A 150 7.56 6.55 -2.62
CA ALA A 150 6.81 6.17 -3.82
C ALA A 150 7.66 6.22 -5.09
N ILE A 151 8.52 7.25 -5.23
CA ILE A 151 9.41 7.37 -6.38
C ILE A 151 10.56 6.36 -6.28
N ALA A 152 11.17 6.23 -5.11
CA ALA A 152 12.39 5.45 -4.93
C ALA A 152 12.13 3.94 -4.80
N VAL A 153 11.08 3.54 -4.07
CA VAL A 153 10.90 2.16 -3.59
C VAL A 153 9.79 1.43 -4.35
N SER A 154 8.66 2.08 -4.63
CA SER A 154 7.51 1.40 -5.29
C SER A 154 7.83 0.78 -6.65
N PRO A 155 8.64 1.40 -7.54
CA PRO A 155 9.03 0.77 -8.80
C PRO A 155 9.83 -0.52 -8.58
N ALA A 156 10.75 -0.53 -7.62
CA ALA A 156 11.56 -1.70 -7.28
C ALA A 156 10.69 -2.84 -6.72
N ILE A 157 9.77 -2.52 -5.81
CA ILE A 157 8.80 -3.48 -5.27
C ILE A 157 7.93 -4.03 -6.40
N TRP A 158 7.45 -3.17 -7.32
CA TRP A 158 6.66 -3.61 -8.46
C TRP A 158 7.42 -4.60 -9.33
N MET A 159 8.67 -4.29 -9.69
CA MET A 159 9.52 -5.22 -10.45
C MET A 159 9.65 -6.56 -9.73
N TRP A 160 9.87 -6.55 -8.42
CA TRP A 160 9.98 -7.76 -7.60
C TRP A 160 8.69 -8.58 -7.60
N VAL A 161 7.52 -7.97 -7.37
CA VAL A 161 6.24 -8.72 -7.30
C VAL A 161 5.69 -9.12 -8.66
N ALA A 162 5.96 -8.33 -9.71
CA ALA A 162 5.52 -8.62 -11.08
C ALA A 162 6.43 -9.64 -11.80
N ALA A 163 7.69 -9.80 -11.40
CA ALA A 163 8.63 -10.75 -12.02
C ALA A 163 8.11 -12.21 -12.05
N SER A 164 7.26 -12.60 -11.09
CA SER A 164 6.66 -13.94 -11.06
C SER A 164 5.66 -14.20 -12.20
N GLU A 165 5.06 -13.17 -12.79
CA GLU A 165 4.17 -13.32 -13.96
C GLU A 165 4.97 -13.48 -15.25
N ARG A 166 6.07 -12.73 -15.40
CA ARG A 166 6.95 -12.80 -16.57
C ARG A 166 7.64 -14.16 -16.72
N ALA A 167 8.06 -14.76 -15.61
CA ALA A 167 8.66 -16.10 -15.64
C ALA A 167 7.64 -17.19 -16.06
N GLY A 168 6.40 -17.11 -15.56
CA GLY A 168 5.34 -18.04 -15.94
C GLY A 168 4.91 -17.89 -17.41
N ALA A 169 4.81 -16.66 -17.90
CA ALA A 169 4.47 -16.38 -19.31
C ALA A 169 5.57 -16.84 -20.29
N ARG A 170 6.85 -16.66 -19.95
CA ARG A 170 7.97 -17.17 -20.75
C ARG A 170 7.99 -18.69 -20.81
N ASN A 171 7.73 -19.36 -19.69
CA ASN A 171 7.68 -20.83 -19.65
C ASN A 171 6.47 -21.38 -20.42
N ALA A 172 5.32 -20.71 -20.37
CA ALA A 172 4.15 -21.08 -21.17
C ALA A 172 4.38 -20.87 -22.68
N GLN A 173 5.02 -19.77 -23.08
CA GLN A 173 5.41 -19.55 -24.48
C GLN A 173 6.44 -20.59 -24.95
N ALA A 174 7.44 -20.93 -24.14
CA ALA A 174 8.41 -21.98 -24.45
C ALA A 174 7.78 -23.38 -24.58
N PHE A 175 6.57 -23.60 -24.05
CA PHE A 175 5.82 -24.85 -24.18
C PHE A 175 4.81 -24.84 -25.35
N ILE A 176 4.40 -23.66 -25.82
CA ILE A 176 3.48 -23.50 -26.96
C ILE A 176 4.23 -23.45 -28.30
N VAL A 177 5.44 -22.89 -28.32
CA VAL A 177 6.28 -22.83 -29.53
C VAL A 177 6.67 -24.22 -30.09
N PRO A 178 7.03 -25.25 -29.28
CA PRO A 178 7.40 -26.57 -29.82
C PRO A 178 6.21 -27.31 -30.47
N VAL A 179 4.97 -26.97 -30.09
CA VAL A 179 3.77 -27.63 -30.61
C VAL A 179 3.40 -27.14 -32.01
N ARG A 180 3.78 -25.91 -32.38
CA ARG A 180 3.54 -25.37 -33.72
C ARG A 180 4.52 -25.87 -34.77
N GLU A 181 5.74 -26.24 -34.38
CA GLU A 181 6.75 -26.77 -35.31
C GLU A 181 6.59 -28.28 -35.56
N ALA A 182 5.79 -28.98 -34.76
CA ALA A 182 5.49 -30.41 -34.94
C ALA A 182 4.23 -30.68 -35.79
N LEU A 183 3.55 -29.65 -36.30
CA LEU A 183 2.26 -29.75 -37.02
C LEU A 183 2.26 -29.13 -38.42
N VAL A 184 3.43 -28.80 -38.97
CA VAL A 184 3.57 -28.39 -40.37
C VAL A 184 4.23 -29.54 -41.14
N PRO A 185 3.48 -30.31 -41.95
CA PRO A 185 4.04 -31.31 -42.85
C PRO A 185 4.79 -30.67 -44.03
#